data_AF-A0A9N9QKA7-F1
#
_entry.id   AF-A0A9N9QKA7-F1
#
_cell.length_a   1.000
_cell.length_b   1.000
_cell.length_c   1.000
_cell.angle_alpha   90.00
_cell.angle_beta   90.00
_cell.angle_gamma   90.00
#
_symmetry.space_group_name_H-M   'P 1'
#
loop_
_entity.id
_entity.type
_entity.pdbx_description
1 polymer ?
#
loop_
_entity_poly.entity_id
_entity_poly.type
_entity_poly.pdbx_seq_one_letter_code
_entity_poly.pdbx_strand_id
1 'polypeptide(L)'
;MSFKLDVDRLAKDELMYEVKCRGIKVSDTDNVDSLRKNLRSALLVEKNASFTQPFSFTGIIGDELVICESNLDEIGTSLAAFSSEIRKLETKICHCYNRLENILTDDADLIGKRSSLIKTLMELIDDYKTKSKSLQSEERGFQELIASILTGSHHIAFK
;
A
#
# COMPACT_ATOMS: atom_id res chain seq x y z
N MET A 1 11.32 5.17 -3.49
CA MET A 1 10.12 5.62 -2.76
C MET A 1 9.87 4.61 -1.66
N SER A 2 9.61 5.09 -0.43
CA SER A 2 9.15 4.22 0.66
C SER A 2 7.63 4.27 0.65
N PHE A 3 6.96 3.12 0.52
CA PHE A 3 5.51 3.06 0.65
C PHE A 3 5.16 3.41 2.10
N LYS A 4 4.30 4.41 2.28
CA LYS A 4 3.89 4.86 3.60
C LYS A 4 2.42 4.56 3.79
N LEU A 5 2.10 3.93 4.91
CA LEU A 5 0.72 3.69 5.33
C LEU A 5 0.01 5.03 5.58
N ASP A 6 -1.01 5.33 4.77
CA ASP A 6 -1.91 6.47 4.97
C ASP A 6 -3.19 6.00 5.69
N VAL A 7 -3.27 6.29 6.99
CA VAL A 7 -4.37 5.85 7.88
C VAL A 7 -5.74 6.29 7.37
N ASP A 8 -5.84 7.41 6.65
CA ASP A 8 -7.12 7.90 6.15
C ASP A 8 -7.65 7.12 4.95
N ARG A 9 -6.77 6.38 4.27
CA ARG A 9 -7.08 5.62 3.05
C ARG A 9 -7.35 4.14 3.30
N LEU A 10 -7.16 3.69 4.53
CA LEU A 10 -7.49 2.33 4.94
C LEU A 10 -9.00 2.16 5.09
N ALA A 11 -9.50 1.02 4.61
CA ALA A 11 -10.85 0.54 4.86
C ALA A 11 -11.02 0.11 6.33
N LYS A 12 -12.27 -0.09 6.76
CA LYS A 12 -12.57 -0.39 8.18
C LYS A 12 -11.89 -1.69 8.63
N ASP A 13 -11.98 -2.73 7.83
CA ASP A 13 -11.35 -4.03 8.05
C ASP A 13 -9.82 -3.94 8.10
N GLU A 14 -9.20 -3.18 7.20
CA GLU A 14 -7.76 -2.92 7.20
C GLU A 14 -7.34 -2.16 8.47
N LEU A 15 -8.11 -1.16 8.90
CA LEU A 15 -7.90 -0.45 10.16
C LEU A 15 -8.01 -1.38 11.36
N MET A 16 -9.03 -2.24 11.40
CA MET A 16 -9.21 -3.21 12.48
C MET A 16 -8.02 -4.16 12.56
N TYR A 17 -7.51 -4.64 11.41
CA TYR A 17 -6.32 -5.47 11.36
C TYR A 17 -5.09 -4.74 11.92
N GLU A 18 -4.79 -3.54 11.42
CA GLU A 18 -3.60 -2.77 11.81
C GLU A 18 -3.62 -2.39 13.31
N VAL A 19 -4.80 -2.14 13.88
CA VAL A 19 -4.95 -1.87 15.31
C VAL A 19 -4.79 -3.16 16.12
N LYS A 20 -5.41 -4.26 15.67
CA LYS A 20 -5.37 -5.55 16.36
C LYS A 20 -3.97 -6.17 16.38
N CYS A 21 -3.22 -6.10 15.28
CA CYS A 21 -1.86 -6.67 15.21
C CYS A 21 -0.89 -5.98 16.18
N ARG A 22 -1.17 -4.72 16.56
CA ARG A 22 -0.45 -3.94 17.57
C ARG A 22 -0.91 -4.21 19.01
N GLY A 23 -1.74 -5.22 19.24
CA GLY A 23 -2.24 -5.60 20.56
C GLY A 23 -3.28 -4.66 21.15
N ILE A 24 -3.81 -3.72 20.35
CA ILE A 24 -4.90 -2.83 20.78
C ILE A 24 -6.21 -3.60 20.62
N LYS A 25 -7.03 -3.60 21.67
CA LYS A 25 -8.36 -4.23 21.62
C LYS A 25 -9.26 -3.50 20.63
N VAL A 26 -9.90 -4.27 19.76
CA VAL A 26 -10.85 -3.79 18.75
C VAL A 26 -12.18 -4.52 18.94
N SER A 27 -13.27 -3.78 18.83
CA SER A 27 -14.64 -4.30 18.75
C SER A 27 -15.19 -4.12 17.34
N ASP A 28 -16.05 -5.03 16.87
CA ASP A 28 -16.74 -4.89 15.58
C ASP A 28 -17.64 -3.63 15.54
N THR A 29 -18.05 -3.16 16.71
CA THR A 29 -18.83 -1.93 16.90
C THR A 29 -17.99 -0.65 16.85
N ASP A 30 -16.67 -0.75 16.78
CA ASP A 30 -15.81 0.43 16.72
C ASP A 30 -16.04 1.20 15.42
N ASN A 31 -16.11 2.52 15.55
CA ASN A 31 -16.25 3.41 14.41
C ASN A 31 -14.87 3.70 13.76
N VAL A 32 -14.90 4.07 12.48
CA VAL A 32 -13.70 4.31 11.68
C VAL A 32 -12.81 5.40 12.29
N ASP A 33 -13.39 6.46 12.86
CA ASP A 33 -12.62 7.57 13.42
C ASP A 33 -11.85 7.17 14.69
N SER A 34 -12.47 6.36 15.55
CA SER A 34 -11.82 5.76 16.72
C SER A 34 -10.67 4.85 16.30
N LEU A 35 -10.88 4.01 15.29
CA LEU A 35 -9.83 3.12 14.76
C LEU A 35 -8.65 3.92 14.18
N ARG A 36 -8.92 4.95 13.37
CA ARG A 36 -7.90 5.85 12.83
C ARG A 36 -7.14 6.58 13.93
N LYS A 37 -7.84 7.06 14.97
CA LYS A 37 -7.21 7.72 16.12
C LYS A 37 -6.26 6.77 16.85
N ASN A 38 -6.71 5.55 17.14
CA ASN A 38 -5.91 4.53 17.81
C ASN A 38 -4.68 4.16 16.98
N LEU A 39 -4.85 3.92 15.67
CA LEU A 39 -3.74 3.58 14.78
C LEU A 39 -2.72 4.71 14.68
N ARG A 40 -3.15 5.97 14.53
CA ARG A 40 -2.23 7.13 14.51
C ARG A 40 -1.43 7.25 15.80
N SER A 41 -2.08 7.06 16.95
CA SER A 41 -1.40 7.08 18.24
C SER A 41 -0.35 5.97 18.34
N ALA A 42 -0.66 4.77 17.87
CA ALA A 42 0.28 3.65 17.87
C ALA A 42 1.48 3.92 16.94
N LEU A 43 1.24 4.37 15.70
CA LEU A 43 2.29 4.71 14.74
C LEU A 43 3.19 5.85 15.25
N LEU A 44 2.64 6.80 16.01
CA LEU A 44 3.42 7.88 16.62
C LEU A 44 4.35 7.34 17.71
N VAL A 45 3.89 6.37 18.51
CA VAL A 45 4.72 5.70 19.51
C VAL A 45 5.81 4.88 18.82
N GLU A 46 5.48 4.10 17.80
CA GLU A 46 6.46 3.32 17.01
C GLU A 46 7.55 4.20 16.38
N LYS A 47 7.17 5.39 15.92
CA LYS A 47 8.12 6.35 15.36
C LYS A 47 9.07 6.94 16.41
N ASN A 48 8.59 7.13 17.63
CA ASN A 48 9.31 7.84 18.69
C ASN A 48 10.03 6.91 19.69
N ALA A 49 9.62 5.66 19.78
CA ALA A 49 10.24 4.65 20.63
C ALA A 49 11.11 3.72 19.78
N SER A 50 12.30 3.36 20.27
CA SER A 50 13.11 2.26 19.70
C SER A 50 12.52 0.87 19.95
N PHE A 51 11.31 0.79 20.52
CA PHE A 51 10.66 -0.45 20.90
C PHE A 51 9.44 -0.67 20.01
N THR A 52 9.59 -1.53 19.01
CA THR A 52 8.48 -2.15 18.32
C THR A 52 7.85 -3.17 19.25
N GLN A 53 6.60 -2.95 19.67
CA GLN A 53 5.85 -4.05 20.28
C GLN A 53 5.79 -5.20 19.28
N PRO A 54 6.09 -6.44 19.68
CA PRO A 54 5.99 -7.57 18.76
C PRO A 54 4.55 -7.68 18.30
N PHE A 55 4.35 -7.68 16.99
CA PHE A 55 3.04 -7.90 16.39
C PHE A 55 2.49 -9.23 16.90
N SER A 56 1.36 -9.19 17.62
CA SER A 56 0.71 -10.41 18.11
C SER A 56 -0.41 -10.77 17.15
N PHE A 57 -0.05 -11.53 16.12
CA PHE A 57 -1.04 -12.06 15.21
C PHE A 57 -1.86 -13.16 15.92
N THR A 58 -3.18 -13.02 15.92
CA THR A 58 -4.13 -13.91 16.62
C THR A 58 -5.20 -14.49 15.69
N GLY A 59 -5.08 -14.30 14.38
CA GLY A 59 -6.04 -14.82 13.39
C GLY A 59 -5.68 -16.23 12.90
N ILE A 60 -6.52 -16.78 12.04
CA ILE A 60 -6.27 -18.05 11.34
C ILE A 60 -5.39 -17.74 10.13
N ILE A 61 -4.18 -18.30 10.08
CA ILE A 61 -3.19 -18.00 9.03
C ILE A 61 -3.75 -18.25 7.61
N GLY A 62 -4.54 -19.31 7.43
CA GLY A 62 -5.18 -19.62 6.15
C GLY A 62 -6.06 -18.48 5.63
N ASP A 63 -6.90 -17.93 6.50
CA ASP A 63 -7.80 -16.81 6.16
C ASP A 63 -7.02 -15.55 5.81
N GLU A 64 -5.91 -15.29 6.51
CA GLU A 64 -5.04 -14.15 6.19
C GLU A 64 -4.41 -14.26 4.81
N LEU A 65 -3.95 -15.45 4.43
CA LEU A 65 -3.38 -15.67 3.11
C LEU A 65 -4.43 -15.47 2.01
N VAL A 66 -5.69 -15.84 2.27
CA VAL A 66 -6.82 -15.57 1.36
C VAL A 66 -7.11 -14.07 1.26
N ILE A 67 -7.07 -13.35 2.38
CA ILE A 67 -7.26 -11.89 2.37
C ILE A 67 -6.12 -11.19 1.62
N CYS A 68 -4.87 -11.63 1.84
CA CYS A 68 -3.72 -11.12 1.09
C CYS A 68 -3.85 -11.39 -0.41
N GLU A 69 -4.30 -12.58 -0.80
CA GLU A 69 -4.57 -12.93 -2.21
C GLU A 69 -5.61 -11.99 -2.83
N SER A 70 -6.75 -11.76 -2.16
CA SER A 70 -7.76 -10.79 -2.59
C SER A 70 -7.19 -9.36 -2.69
N ASN A 71 -6.35 -8.95 -1.74
CA ASN A 71 -5.70 -7.64 -1.79
C ASN A 71 -4.76 -7.49 -2.99
N LEU A 72 -4.03 -8.55 -3.36
CA LEU A 72 -3.17 -8.54 -4.54
C LEU A 72 -3.97 -8.43 -5.83
N ASP A 73 -5.11 -9.13 -5.94
CA ASP A 73 -6.00 -9.02 -7.10
C ASP A 73 -6.56 -7.61 -7.27
N GLU A 74 -6.95 -6.97 -6.16
CA GLU A 74 -7.40 -5.58 -6.17
C GLU A 74 -6.28 -4.60 -6.54
N ILE A 75 -5.06 -4.82 -6.03
CA ILE A 75 -3.87 -4.03 -6.40
C ILE A 75 -3.59 -4.18 -7.90
N GLY A 76 -3.62 -5.41 -8.43
CA GLY A 76 -3.42 -5.69 -9.86
C GLY A 76 -4.48 -5.01 -10.73
N THR A 77 -5.75 -5.09 -10.35
CA THR A 77 -6.86 -4.43 -11.05
C THR A 77 -6.70 -2.89 -11.04
N SER A 78 -6.35 -2.33 -9.88
CA SER A 78 -6.12 -0.89 -9.71
C SER A 78 -4.91 -0.41 -10.52
N LEU A 79 -3.85 -1.22 -10.58
CA LEU A 79 -2.67 -0.97 -11.40
C LEU A 79 -2.98 -1.04 -12.89
N ALA A 80 -3.82 -1.99 -13.32
CA ALA A 80 -4.23 -2.12 -14.71
C ALA A 80 -5.02 -0.89 -15.17
N ALA A 81 -5.97 -0.43 -14.35
CA ALA A 81 -6.74 0.78 -14.60
C ALA A 81 -5.91 2.07 -14.46
N PHE A 82 -4.79 2.00 -13.72
CA PHE A 82 -3.89 3.11 -13.37
C PHE A 82 -4.65 4.39 -13.00
N SER A 83 -5.64 4.22 -12.13
CA SER A 83 -6.59 5.28 -11.75
C SER A 83 -5.94 6.39 -10.93
N SER A 84 -6.62 7.53 -10.81
CA SER A 84 -6.20 8.72 -10.06
C SER A 84 -6.01 8.50 -8.54
N GLU A 85 -6.25 7.29 -8.02
CA GLU A 85 -6.13 6.95 -6.60
C GLU A 85 -4.74 6.38 -6.23
N ILE A 86 -3.66 6.90 -6.83
CA ILE A 86 -2.27 6.43 -6.62
C ILE A 86 -1.92 6.27 -5.13
N ARG A 87 -2.26 7.24 -4.28
CA ARG A 87 -1.96 7.18 -2.84
C ARG A 87 -2.71 6.05 -2.11
N LYS A 88 -3.92 5.72 -2.56
CA LYS A 88 -4.69 4.60 -1.99
C LYS A 88 -4.07 3.28 -2.41
N LEU A 89 -3.62 3.18 -3.66
CA LEU A 89 -2.86 2.03 -4.15
C LEU A 89 -1.55 1.84 -3.36
N GLU A 90 -0.77 2.90 -3.15
CA GLU A 90 0.45 2.85 -2.33
C GLU A 90 0.17 2.41 -0.88
N THR A 91 -0.94 2.88 -0.32
CA THR A 91 -1.38 2.48 1.02
C THR A 91 -1.74 0.99 1.06
N LYS A 92 -2.45 0.50 0.05
CA LYS A 92 -2.86 -0.90 -0.05
C LYS A 92 -1.68 -1.84 -0.25
N ILE A 93 -0.69 -1.44 -1.05
CA ILE A 93 0.60 -2.13 -1.18
C ILE A 93 1.31 -2.22 0.17
N CYS A 94 1.40 -1.10 0.90
CA CYS A 94 2.03 -1.07 2.22
C CYS A 94 1.32 -1.97 3.23
N HIS A 95 -0.02 -1.91 3.28
CA HIS A 95 -0.85 -2.74 4.15
C HIS A 95 -0.65 -4.24 3.84
N CYS A 96 -0.76 -4.61 2.56
CA CYS A 96 -0.59 -6.01 2.13
C CYS A 96 0.81 -6.54 2.43
N TYR A 97 1.85 -5.71 2.23
CA TYR A 97 3.23 -6.06 2.59
C TYR A 97 3.38 -6.33 4.09
N ASN A 98 2.95 -5.38 4.93
CA ASN A 98 3.03 -5.52 6.39
C ASN A 98 2.25 -6.75 6.86
N ARG A 99 1.09 -7.02 6.27
CA ARG A 99 0.26 -8.18 6.60
C ARG A 99 0.98 -9.49 6.28
N LEU A 100 1.56 -9.62 5.08
CA LEU A 100 2.33 -10.79 4.67
C LEU A 100 3.59 -11.02 5.52
N GLU A 101 4.31 -9.94 5.87
CA GLU A 101 5.51 -10.01 6.70
C GLU A 101 5.22 -10.47 8.13
N ASN A 102 4.04 -10.10 8.65
CA ASN A 102 3.61 -10.45 10.01
C ASN A 102 2.97 -11.84 10.14
N ILE A 103 2.73 -12.55 9.03
CA ILE A 103 2.26 -13.95 9.08
C ILE A 103 3.43 -14.84 9.50
N LEU A 104 3.42 -15.33 10.73
CA LEU A 104 4.39 -16.31 11.25
C LEU A 104 3.74 -17.69 11.27
N THR A 105 4.35 -18.65 10.59
CA THR A 105 3.87 -20.04 10.51
C THR A 105 5.03 -20.99 10.30
N ASP A 106 4.95 -22.17 10.93
CA ASP A 106 5.93 -23.27 10.78
C ASP A 106 5.45 -24.32 9.75
N ASP A 107 4.23 -24.17 9.23
CA ASP A 107 3.66 -25.06 8.22
C ASP A 107 4.28 -24.77 6.85
N ALA A 108 4.91 -25.79 6.25
CA ALA A 108 5.63 -25.68 4.99
C ALA A 108 4.75 -25.23 3.81
N ASP A 109 3.50 -25.68 3.75
CA ASP A 109 2.57 -25.33 2.67
C ASP A 109 2.15 -23.86 2.79
N LEU A 110 1.86 -23.40 4.03
CA LEU A 110 1.53 -22.01 4.30
C LEU A 110 2.74 -21.07 4.10
N ILE A 111 3.95 -21.51 4.43
CA ILE A 111 5.20 -20.79 4.12
C ILE A 111 5.35 -20.65 2.59
N GLY A 112 5.08 -21.73 1.84
CA GLY A 112 5.12 -21.75 0.38
C GLY A 112 4.14 -20.74 -0.21
N LYS A 113 2.88 -20.77 0.23
CA LYS A 113 1.85 -19.81 -0.20
C LYS A 113 2.19 -18.37 0.18
N ARG A 114 2.67 -18.11 1.40
CA ARG A 114 3.13 -16.77 1.81
C ARG A 114 4.24 -16.26 0.89
N SER A 115 5.20 -17.12 0.57
CA SER A 115 6.34 -16.77 -0.28
C SER A 115 5.93 -16.47 -1.72
N SER A 116 4.96 -17.22 -2.28
CA SER A 116 4.42 -16.91 -3.60
C SER A 116 3.67 -15.59 -3.63
N LEU A 117 2.85 -15.30 -2.61
CA LEU A 117 2.14 -14.01 -2.49
C LEU A 117 3.11 -12.83 -2.35
N ILE A 118 4.19 -12.97 -1.56
CA ILE A 118 5.25 -11.95 -1.46
C ILE A 118 5.89 -11.72 -2.83
N LYS A 119 6.19 -12.78 -3.58
CA LYS A 119 6.75 -12.66 -4.93
C LYS A 119 5.81 -11.90 -5.86
N THR A 120 4.53 -12.24 -5.89
CA THR A 120 3.51 -11.53 -6.68
C THR A 120 3.42 -10.06 -6.26
N LEU A 121 3.47 -9.76 -4.97
CA LEU A 121 3.49 -8.38 -4.49
C LEU A 121 4.70 -7.59 -5.01
N MET A 122 5.89 -8.22 -5.03
CA MET A 122 7.10 -7.58 -5.56
C MET A 122 6.99 -7.30 -7.06
N GLU A 123 6.41 -8.22 -7.83
CA GLU A 123 6.13 -8.02 -9.26
C GLU A 123 5.17 -6.83 -9.48
N LEU A 124 4.07 -6.75 -8.71
CA LEU A 124 3.14 -5.62 -8.76
C LEU A 124 3.79 -4.29 -8.35
N ILE A 125 4.70 -4.31 -7.39
CA ILE A 125 5.49 -3.13 -6.98
C ILE A 125 6.41 -2.66 -8.12
N ASP A 126 7.02 -3.57 -8.86
CA ASP A 126 7.89 -3.21 -9.99
C ASP A 126 7.08 -2.71 -11.19
N ASP A 127 5.91 -3.28 -11.45
CA ASP A 127 4.95 -2.75 -12.42
C ASP A 127 4.50 -1.34 -12.05
N TYR A 128 4.16 -1.12 -10.78
CA TYR A 128 3.83 0.21 -10.26
C TYR A 128 4.95 1.21 -10.51
N LYS A 129 6.19 0.87 -10.16
CA LYS A 129 7.36 1.76 -10.38
C LYS A 129 7.55 2.09 -11.85
N THR A 130 7.35 1.11 -12.73
CA THR A 130 7.50 1.29 -14.17
C THR A 130 6.45 2.26 -14.72
N LYS A 131 5.17 2.06 -14.37
CA LYS A 131 4.08 2.96 -14.78
C LYS A 131 4.17 4.36 -14.14
N SER A 132 4.62 4.45 -12.89
CA SER A 132 4.80 5.73 -12.20
C SER A 132 5.87 6.58 -12.91
N LYS A 133 6.98 5.95 -13.33
CA LYS A 133 8.03 6.64 -14.10
C LYS A 133 7.55 7.11 -15.47
N SER A 134 6.75 6.31 -16.18
CA SER A 134 6.23 6.73 -17.50
C SER A 134 5.32 7.95 -17.37
N LEU A 135 4.41 7.99 -16.40
CA LEU A 135 3.58 9.17 -16.17
C LEU A 135 4.39 10.42 -15.83
N GLN A 136 5.40 10.30 -14.96
CA GLN A 136 6.25 11.45 -14.62
C GLN A 136 7.00 12.00 -15.84
N SER A 137 7.38 11.12 -16.79
CA SER A 137 8.00 11.55 -18.05
C SER A 137 7.00 12.23 -18.99
N GLU A 138 5.76 11.72 -19.06
CA GLU A 138 4.68 12.33 -19.86
C GLU A 138 4.28 13.70 -19.30
N GLU A 139 4.07 13.82 -17.99
CA GLU A 139 3.75 15.09 -17.32
C GLU A 139 4.84 16.13 -17.56
N ARG A 140 6.13 15.73 -17.49
CA ARG A 140 7.25 16.63 -17.81
C ARG A 140 7.19 17.08 -19.26
N GLY A 141 6.93 16.18 -20.21
CA GLY A 141 6.77 16.52 -21.63
C GLY A 141 5.63 17.52 -21.85
N PHE A 142 4.49 17.35 -21.17
CA PHE A 142 3.40 18.32 -21.22
C PHE A 142 3.77 19.67 -20.61
N GLN A 143 4.49 19.69 -19.48
CA GLN A 143 4.96 20.94 -18.88
C GLN A 143 5.94 21.69 -19.79
N GLU A 144 6.85 20.98 -20.45
CA GLU A 144 7.78 21.54 -21.44
C GLU A 144 7.03 22.11 -22.65
N LEU A 145 6.00 21.41 -23.14
CA LEU A 145 5.13 21.89 -24.22
C LEU A 145 4.39 23.18 -23.82
N ILE A 146 3.78 23.19 -22.63
CA ILE A 146 3.09 24.36 -22.08
C ILE A 146 4.07 25.53 -21.93
N ALA A 147 5.26 25.30 -21.39
CA ALA A 147 6.30 26.32 -21.25
C ALA A 147 6.76 26.87 -22.61
N SER A 148 6.92 26.01 -23.62
CA SER A 148 7.26 26.43 -24.99
C SER A 148 6.17 27.31 -25.61
N ILE A 149 4.89 26.96 -25.43
CA ILE A 149 3.76 27.73 -25.92
C ILE A 149 3.69 29.09 -25.19
N LEU A 150 3.83 29.11 -23.86
CA LEU A 150 3.73 30.33 -23.06
C LEU A 150 4.92 31.28 -23.25
N THR A 151 6.11 30.78 -23.59
CA THR A 151 7.32 31.60 -23.81
C THR A 151 7.46 32.07 -25.26
N GLY A 152 6.53 31.75 -26.16
CA GLY A 152 6.51 32.24 -27.54
C GLY A 152 7.66 31.73 -28.42
N SER A 153 8.35 30.66 -28.02
CA SER A 153 9.44 30.07 -28.80
C SER A 153 8.89 29.19 -29.92
N HIS A 154 8.21 29.80 -30.90
CA HIS A 154 7.93 29.16 -32.18
C HIS A 154 9.20 29.15 -33.04
N HIS A 155 10.08 28.16 -32.81
CA HIS A 155 10.86 27.59 -33.91
C HIS A 155 10.11 26.39 -34.47
N ILE A 156 8.97 26.68 -35.10
CA ILE A 156 8.40 25.78 -36.10
C ILE A 156 9.30 25.92 -37.34
N ALA A 157 10.38 25.15 -37.38
CA ALA A 157 11.04 24.84 -38.64
C ALA A 157 10.33 23.62 -39.24
N PHE A 158 9.23 23.86 -39.97
CA PHE A 158 8.78 22.89 -40.97
C PHE A 158 9.82 22.89 -42.09
N LYS A 159 10.53 21.76 -42.25
CA LYS A 159 11.13 21.34 -43.50
C LYS A 159 11.04 19.84 -43.62
#